data_AF-A0A4V3JE96-F1
#
_entry.id   AF-A0A4V3JE96-F1
#
_cell.length_a   1.000
_cell.length_b   1.000
_cell.length_c   1.000
_cell.angle_alpha   90.00
_cell.angle_beta   90.00
_cell.angle_gamma   90.00
#
_symmetry.space_group_name_H-M   'P 1'
#
loop_
_entity.id
_entity.type
_entity.pdbx_description
1 polymer ?
#
loop_
_entity_poly.entity_id
_entity_poly.type
_entity_poly.pdbx_seq_one_letter_code
_entity_poly.pdbx_strand_id
1 'polypeptide(L)'
;MKFPSTYRKFAAFLLFFFVVCASPKKEIGDAELKLVLDYLAEVRFGERLSAVSEKPIQTDKQIFLAACERYSLDSSALFKALEEKHPSIYSRLVKEE
;
A
#
# COMPACT_ATOMS: atom_id res chain seq x y z
N MET A 1 -15.66 45.59 15.26
CA MET A 1 -15.99 44.51 14.30
C MET A 1 -15.32 43.22 14.76
N LYS A 2 -16.08 42.21 15.18
CA LYS A 2 -15.57 40.85 15.45
C LYS A 2 -16.25 39.90 14.46
N PHE A 3 -15.54 39.58 13.39
CA PHE A 3 -15.90 38.56 12.41
C PHE A 3 -14.60 37.85 12.02
N PRO A 4 -14.60 36.52 11.85
CA PRO A 4 -15.30 35.50 12.60
C PRO A 4 -14.45 34.22 12.81
N SER A 5 -14.81 33.49 13.86
CA SER A 5 -14.36 32.14 14.22
C SER A 5 -14.71 31.05 13.17
N THR A 6 -15.53 31.38 12.17
CA THR A 6 -15.99 30.46 11.13
C THR A 6 -14.94 30.10 10.07
N TYR A 7 -13.99 30.99 9.75
CA TYR A 7 -12.95 30.66 8.76
C TYR A 7 -12.04 29.51 9.22
N ARG A 8 -11.80 29.39 10.53
CA ARG A 8 -11.01 28.29 11.10
C ARG A 8 -11.71 26.94 10.95
N LYS A 9 -13.04 26.91 11.09
CA LYS A 9 -13.86 25.71 10.89
C LYS A 9 -13.95 25.34 9.41
N PHE A 10 -14.05 26.33 8.52
CA PHE A 10 -14.01 26.13 7.08
C PHE A 10 -12.66 25.62 6.59
N ALA A 11 -11.55 26.14 7.11
CA ALA A 11 -10.20 25.66 6.77
C ALA A 11 -9.99 24.21 7.23
N ALA A 12 -10.47 23.84 8.42
CA ALA A 12 -10.44 22.46 8.90
C ALA A 12 -11.30 21.52 8.03
N PHE A 13 -12.47 21.98 7.58
CA PHE A 13 -13.34 21.24 6.67
C PHE A 13 -12.72 21.05 5.28
N LEU A 14 -12.04 22.08 4.75
CA LEU A 14 -11.29 21.99 3.50
C LEU A 14 -10.11 21.02 3.61
N LEU A 15 -9.34 21.05 4.69
CA LEU A 15 -8.25 20.10 4.93
C LEU A 15 -8.76 18.66 5.02
N PHE A 16 -9.93 18.44 5.63
CA PHE A 16 -10.56 17.12 5.67
C PHE A 16 -10.93 16.60 4.28
N PHE A 17 -11.38 17.48 3.37
CA PHE A 17 -11.72 17.12 1.99
C PHE A 17 -10.51 16.69 1.14
N PHE A 18 -9.33 17.29 1.37
CA PHE A 18 -8.12 16.93 0.64
C PHE A 18 -7.58 15.54 0.98
N VAL A 19 -7.84 15.03 2.18
CA VAL A 19 -7.39 13.68 2.60
C VAL A 19 -8.23 12.58 1.96
N VAL A 20 -9.50 12.85 1.62
CA VAL A 20 -10.44 11.83 1.12
C VAL A 20 -10.31 11.58 -0.39
N CYS A 21 -9.57 12.42 -1.14
CA CYS A 21 -9.66 12.44 -2.60
C CYS A 21 -8.42 11.94 -3.35
N ALA A 22 -7.43 11.35 -2.68
CA ALA A 22 -6.33 10.66 -3.37
C ALA A 22 -6.78 9.26 -3.80
N SER A 23 -7.56 9.18 -4.89
CA SER A 23 -7.95 7.90 -5.49
C SER A 23 -6.70 7.09 -5.82
N PRO A 24 -6.66 5.79 -5.47
CA PRO A 24 -5.53 4.95 -5.83
C PRO A 24 -5.34 4.93 -7.35
N LYS A 25 -4.08 4.87 -7.78
CA LYS A 25 -3.74 4.85 -9.21
C LYS A 25 -4.28 3.55 -9.82
N LYS A 26 -5.17 3.69 -10.82
CA LYS A 26 -5.81 2.55 -11.51
C LYS A 26 -4.97 1.97 -12.65
N GLU A 27 -4.08 2.75 -13.25
CA GLU A 27 -3.16 2.25 -14.28
C GLU A 27 -1.92 1.66 -13.63
N ILE A 28 -1.76 0.35 -13.76
CA ILE A 28 -0.66 -0.43 -13.19
C ILE A 28 0.23 -0.89 -14.34
N GLY A 29 1.46 -0.38 -14.36
CA GLY A 29 2.51 -0.78 -15.28
C GLY A 29 3.58 -1.64 -14.61
N ASP A 30 4.65 -1.90 -15.35
CA ASP A 30 5.80 -2.67 -14.85
C ASP A 30 6.52 -1.97 -13.68
N ALA A 31 6.51 -0.64 -13.67
CA ALA A 31 7.16 0.14 -12.63
C ALA A 31 6.47 -0.03 -11.27
N GLU A 32 5.13 0.01 -11.25
CA GLU A 32 4.33 -0.19 -10.03
C GLU A 32 4.47 -1.61 -9.50
N LEU A 33 4.47 -2.61 -10.40
CA LEU A 33 4.66 -4.00 -10.03
C LEU A 33 6.04 -4.23 -9.42
N LYS A 34 7.08 -3.67 -10.06
CA LYS A 34 8.45 -3.74 -9.56
C LYS A 34 8.58 -3.07 -8.18
N LEU A 35 7.97 -1.90 -8.00
CA LEU A 35 7.99 -1.16 -6.73
C LEU A 35 7.43 -2.01 -5.57
N VAL A 36 6.29 -2.67 -5.79
CA VAL A 36 5.65 -3.53 -4.78
C VAL A 36 6.50 -4.75 -4.47
N LEU A 37 7.08 -5.40 -5.48
CA LEU A 37 7.94 -6.56 -5.28
C LEU A 37 9.27 -6.21 -4.59
N ASP A 38 9.86 -5.06 -4.92
CA ASP A 38 11.07 -4.56 -4.27
C ASP A 38 10.80 -4.29 -2.78
N TYR A 39 9.65 -3.69 -2.44
CA TYR A 39 9.23 -3.48 -1.05
C TYR A 39 9.00 -4.80 -0.31
N LEU A 40 8.35 -5.78 -0.94
CA LEU A 40 8.15 -7.10 -0.35
C LEU A 40 9.49 -7.76 -0.02
N ALA A 41 10.44 -7.72 -0.93
CA ALA A 41 11.78 -8.24 -0.71
C ALA A 41 12.47 -7.51 0.45
N GLU A 42 12.43 -6.18 0.48
CA GLU A 42 13.02 -5.36 1.55
C GLU A 42 12.48 -5.75 2.93
N VAL A 43 11.15 -5.85 3.08
CA VAL A 43 10.52 -6.22 4.36
C VAL A 43 10.94 -7.63 4.76
N ARG A 44 10.95 -8.59 3.83
CA ARG A 44 11.39 -9.97 4.13
C ARG A 44 12.86 -10.05 4.53
N PHE A 45 13.74 -9.31 3.87
CA PHE A 45 15.14 -9.24 4.29
C PHE A 45 15.27 -8.61 5.68
N GLY A 46 14.52 -7.53 5.95
CA GLY A 46 14.45 -6.91 7.26
C GLY A 46 13.99 -7.88 8.36
N GLU A 47 12.89 -8.59 8.14
CA GLU A 47 12.36 -9.59 9.09
C GLU A 47 13.38 -10.71 9.37
N ARG A 48 14.06 -11.23 8.33
CA ARG A 48 15.07 -12.29 8.50
C ARG A 48 16.32 -11.82 9.25
N LEU A 49 16.70 -10.56 9.11
CA LEU A 49 17.83 -9.97 9.83
C LEU A 49 17.45 -9.57 11.27
N SER A 50 16.16 -9.41 11.55
CA SER A 50 15.62 -9.06 12.85
C SER A 50 15.55 -10.31 13.75
N ALA A 51 16.70 -10.78 14.25
CA ALA A 51 16.79 -11.97 15.11
C ALA A 51 16.02 -11.88 16.44
N VAL A 52 15.51 -10.70 16.80
CA VAL A 52 14.84 -10.40 18.09
C VAL A 52 13.58 -9.55 17.88
N SER A 53 12.87 -9.73 16.76
CA SER A 53 11.59 -9.03 16.58
C SER A 53 10.49 -9.72 17.39
N GLU A 54 9.97 -9.05 18.42
CA GLU A 54 8.75 -9.48 19.13
C GLU A 54 7.49 -9.36 18.27
N LYS A 55 7.58 -8.68 17.11
CA LYS A 55 6.43 -8.53 16.21
C LYS A 55 6.20 -9.82 15.43
N PRO A 56 4.93 -10.22 15.25
CA PRO A 56 4.59 -11.38 14.42
C PRO A 56 5.10 -11.18 13.00
N ILE A 57 5.67 -12.26 12.44
CA ILE A 57 6.14 -12.30 11.06
C ILE A 57 4.90 -12.15 10.16
N GLN A 58 4.92 -11.16 9.27
CA GLN A 58 3.82 -10.95 8.34
C GLN A 58 3.87 -11.98 7.22
N THR A 59 2.72 -12.33 6.64
CA THR A 59 2.68 -13.16 5.42
C THR A 59 3.06 -12.33 4.20
N ASP A 60 3.50 -12.97 3.11
CA ASP A 60 3.86 -12.25 1.88
C ASP A 60 2.65 -11.44 1.38
N LYS A 61 1.44 -12.00 1.55
CA LYS A 61 0.17 -11.35 1.19
C LYS A 61 -0.08 -10.07 2.01
N GLN A 62 0.20 -10.10 3.31
CA GLN A 62 0.06 -8.91 4.16
C GLN A 62 1.06 -7.82 3.76
N ILE A 63 2.32 -8.20 3.53
CA ILE A 63 3.36 -7.26 3.10
C ILE A 63 3.01 -6.66 1.73
N PHE A 64 2.50 -7.47 0.81
CA PHE A 64 2.04 -7.02 -0.51
C PHE A 64 0.90 -6.00 -0.40
N LEU A 65 -0.12 -6.27 0.42
CA LEU A 65 -1.23 -5.35 0.63
C LEU A 65 -0.77 -4.04 1.29
N ALA A 66 0.15 -4.14 2.26
CA ALA A 66 0.75 -2.96 2.89
C ALA A 66 1.54 -2.11 1.88
N ALA A 67 2.21 -2.74 0.91
CA ALA A 67 2.86 -2.03 -0.19
C ALA A 67 1.85 -1.30 -1.08
N CYS A 68 0.74 -1.96 -1.44
CA CYS A 68 -0.32 -1.34 -2.23
C CYS A 68 -0.91 -0.12 -1.51
N GLU A 69 -1.17 -0.23 -0.21
CA GLU A 69 -1.66 0.89 0.61
C GLU A 69 -0.64 2.02 0.69
N ARG A 70 0.63 1.69 0.96
CA ARG A 70 1.73 2.66 1.07
C ARG A 70 1.90 3.52 -0.18
N TYR A 71 1.72 2.91 -1.35
CA TYR A 71 1.90 3.59 -2.63
C TYR A 71 0.58 4.06 -3.27
N SER A 72 -0.54 3.94 -2.54
CA SER A 72 -1.87 4.27 -3.05
C SER A 72 -2.17 3.60 -4.40
N LEU A 73 -1.89 2.30 -4.50
CA LEU A 73 -2.10 1.49 -5.70
C LEU A 73 -3.32 0.58 -5.53
N ASP A 74 -4.05 0.33 -6.62
CA ASP A 74 -5.18 -0.61 -6.63
C ASP A 74 -4.66 -2.06 -6.50
N SER A 75 -4.86 -2.66 -5.34
CA SER A 75 -4.39 -4.02 -5.05
C SER A 75 -5.02 -5.08 -5.97
N SER A 76 -6.27 -4.89 -6.40
CA SER A 76 -6.95 -5.83 -7.29
C SER A 76 -6.36 -5.80 -8.71
N ALA A 77 -6.03 -4.61 -9.22
CA ALA A 77 -5.35 -4.44 -10.49
C ALA A 77 -3.92 -4.99 -10.44
N LEU A 78 -3.24 -4.82 -9.29
CA LEU A 78 -1.88 -5.33 -9.05
C LEU A 78 -1.84 -6.86 -8.99
N PHE A 79 -2.82 -7.47 -8.32
CA PHE A 79 -2.94 -8.93 -8.30
C PHE A 79 -3.17 -9.50 -9.70
N LYS A 80 -4.01 -8.87 -10.52
CA LYS A 80 -4.20 -9.28 -11.92
C LYS A 80 -2.91 -9.15 -12.74
N ALA A 81 -2.24 -8.01 -12.63
CA ALA A 81 -0.96 -7.79 -13.32
C ALA A 81 0.10 -8.80 -12.88
N LEU A 82 0.11 -9.16 -11.59
CA LEU A 82 1.03 -10.15 -11.03
C LEU A 82 0.68 -11.57 -11.51
N GLU A 83 -0.59 -11.93 -11.58
CA GLU A 83 -1.05 -13.21 -12.12
C GLU A 83 -0.65 -13.37 -13.60
N GLU A 84 -0.83 -12.33 -14.41
CA GLU A 84 -0.49 -12.34 -15.83
C GLU A 84 1.02 -12.40 -16.09
N LYS A 85 1.80 -11.58 -15.36
CA LYS A 85 3.25 -11.43 -15.63
C LYS A 85 4.12 -12.38 -14.83
N HIS A 86 3.72 -12.73 -13.61
CA HIS A 86 4.49 -13.55 -12.67
C HIS A 86 3.59 -14.57 -11.94
N PRO A 87 2.97 -15.51 -12.67
CA PRO A 87 1.99 -16.45 -12.11
C PRO A 87 2.55 -17.32 -10.98
N SER A 88 3.86 -17.61 -11.01
CA SER A 88 4.54 -18.35 -9.95
C SER A 88 4.55 -17.59 -8.61
N ILE A 89 4.80 -16.28 -8.64
CA ILE A 89 4.80 -15.41 -7.46
C ILE A 89 3.36 -15.24 -6.96
N TYR A 90 2.42 -14.98 -7.87
CA TYR A 90 1.00 -14.90 -7.54
C TYR A 90 0.50 -16.15 -6.82
N SER A 91 0.84 -17.34 -7.36
CA SER A 91 0.42 -18.61 -6.77
C SER A 91 0.97 -18.83 -5.35
N ARG A 92 2.14 -18.28 -5.02
CA ARG A 92 2.71 -18.35 -3.66
C ARG A 92 1.99 -17.40 -2.72
N LEU A 93 1.78 -16.16 -3.13
CA LEU A 93 1.05 -15.14 -2.37
C LEU A 93 -0.39 -15.56 -2.01
N VAL A 94 -1.07 -16.26 -2.92
CA VAL A 94 -2.46 -16.70 -2.70
C VAL A 94 -2.53 -18.00 -1.90
N LYS A 95 -1.50 -18.85 -1.94
CA LYS A 95 -1.47 -20.14 -1.21
C LYS A 95 -1.04 -20.02 0.25
N GLU A 96 -0.53 -18.89 0.72
CA GLU A 96 -0.16 -18.65 2.12
C GLU A 96 -1.39 -18.42 3.04
N GLU A 97 -2.44 -19.25 2.91
CA GLU A 97 -3.59 -19.28 3.84
C GLU A 97 -3.39 -20.29 4.97
#